data_AF-A0A821JFV8-F1
#
_entry.id   AF-A0A821JFV8-F1
#
_cell.length_a   1.000
_cell.length_b   1.000
_cell.length_c   1.000
_cell.angle_alpha   90.00
_cell.angle_beta   90.00
_cell.angle_gamma   90.00
#
_symmetry.space_group_name_H-M   'P 1'
#
loop_
_entity.id
_entity.type
_entity.pdbx_description
1 polymer ?
#
loop_
_entity_poly.entity_id
_entity_poly.type
_entity_poly.pdbx_seq_one_letter_code
_entity_poly.pdbx_strand_id
1 'polypeptide(L)'
;SLSVLFATIVKAHPELITSEHIDLLFTSIKNHTDLFDQTNSIFHTLGYVANAQPHLFDKYQEELLQFVIEKHSLTAFGCLQQYLVASAIIKGEKTADEHLNLLINLINKTKDISADMKPQVFHTFQLIGVKYEEILASKRNDLIAFESDPFCQAVITYIDGNKLSEEKQA
;
A
#
# COMPACT_ATOMS: atom_id res chain seq x y z
N SER A 1 -12.99 -16.96 -12.62
CA SER A 1 -11.54 -17.24 -12.76
C SER A 1 -11.02 -17.79 -11.43
N LEU A 2 -9.91 -18.54 -11.45
CA LEU A 2 -9.27 -19.10 -10.25
C LEU A 2 -8.94 -18.03 -9.19
N SER A 3 -8.64 -16.80 -9.61
CA SER A 3 -8.37 -15.66 -8.73
C SER A 3 -9.55 -15.25 -7.85
N VAL A 4 -10.79 -15.27 -8.37
CA VAL A 4 -11.99 -14.92 -7.59
C VAL A 4 -12.30 -16.00 -6.55
N LEU A 5 -12.12 -17.27 -6.91
CA LEU A 5 -12.29 -18.38 -5.96
C LEU A 5 -11.25 -18.27 -4.84
N PHE A 6 -9.98 -18.04 -5.18
CA PHE A 6 -8.92 -17.84 -4.20
C PHE A 6 -9.23 -16.66 -3.27
N ALA A 7 -9.58 -15.50 -3.81
CA ALA A 7 -9.96 -14.33 -3.02
C ALA A 7 -11.12 -14.62 -2.06
N THR A 8 -12.11 -15.39 -2.53
CA THR A 8 -13.26 -15.82 -1.70
C THR A 8 -12.81 -16.73 -0.55
N ILE A 9 -11.95 -17.71 -0.84
CA ILE A 9 -11.39 -18.62 0.17
C ILE A 9 -10.59 -17.84 1.21
N VAL A 10 -9.67 -16.97 0.78
CA VAL A 10 -8.84 -16.17 1.71
C VAL A 10 -9.69 -15.24 2.58
N LYS A 11 -10.77 -14.68 2.03
CA LYS A 11 -11.70 -13.85 2.80
C LYS A 11 -12.50 -14.66 3.82
N ALA A 12 -12.95 -15.86 3.46
CA ALA A 12 -13.79 -16.70 4.32
C ALA A 12 -12.99 -17.49 5.36
N HIS A 13 -11.79 -17.93 4.98
CA HIS A 13 -10.91 -18.82 5.73
C HIS A 13 -9.45 -18.36 5.63
N PRO A 14 -9.12 -17.14 6.12
CA PRO A 14 -7.76 -16.63 6.08
C PRO A 14 -6.76 -17.57 6.77
N GLU A 15 -7.17 -18.24 7.85
CA GLU A 15 -6.34 -19.17 8.64
C GLU A 15 -5.72 -20.34 7.84
N LEU A 16 -6.24 -20.64 6.65
CA LEU A 16 -5.68 -21.65 5.76
C LEU A 16 -4.34 -21.22 5.16
N ILE A 17 -4.04 -19.92 5.14
CA ILE A 17 -2.77 -19.38 4.70
C ILE A 17 -1.89 -19.08 5.91
N THR A 18 -0.69 -19.65 5.92
CA THR A 18 0.27 -19.58 7.02
C THR A 18 1.51 -18.80 6.58
N SER A 19 2.36 -18.44 7.55
CA SER A 19 3.65 -17.80 7.24
C SER A 19 4.51 -18.67 6.32
N GLU A 20 4.55 -19.99 6.52
CA GLU A 20 5.34 -20.90 5.68
C GLU A 20 4.91 -20.83 4.20
N HIS A 21 3.61 -20.71 3.91
CA HIS A 21 3.11 -20.53 2.55
C HIS A 21 3.60 -19.21 1.94
N ILE A 22 3.58 -18.12 2.71
CA ILE A 22 4.06 -16.81 2.25
C ILE A 22 5.58 -16.85 2.03
N ASP A 23 6.33 -17.45 2.94
CA ASP A 23 7.78 -17.62 2.84
C ASP A 23 8.15 -18.35 1.54
N LEU A 24 7.50 -19.48 1.26
CA LEU A 24 7.72 -20.25 0.03
C LEU A 24 7.44 -19.43 -1.23
N LEU A 25 6.35 -18.63 -1.24
CA LEU A 25 6.00 -17.78 -2.37
C LEU A 25 7.03 -16.67 -2.59
N PHE A 26 7.45 -15.95 -1.55
CA PHE A 26 8.47 -14.92 -1.67
C PHE A 26 9.84 -15.51 -2.08
N THR A 27 10.23 -16.67 -1.55
CA THR A 27 11.43 -17.39 -1.99
C THR A 27 11.32 -17.78 -3.47
N SER A 28 10.16 -18.27 -3.92
CA SER A 28 9.94 -18.63 -5.31
C SER A 28 10.06 -17.42 -6.24
N ILE A 29 9.42 -16.29 -5.90
CA ILE A 29 9.51 -15.03 -6.64
C ILE A 29 10.97 -14.56 -6.73
N LYS A 30 11.71 -14.59 -5.61
CA LYS A 30 13.14 -14.21 -5.58
C LYS A 30 14.00 -15.09 -6.48
N ASN A 31 13.72 -16.39 -6.55
CA ASN A 31 14.53 -17.34 -7.30
C ASN A 31 14.16 -17.44 -8.79
N HIS A 32 13.00 -16.93 -9.20
CA HIS A 32 12.51 -17.04 -10.58
C HIS A 32 12.21 -15.66 -11.20
N THR A 33 13.18 -14.74 -11.12
CA THR A 33 13.05 -13.35 -11.58
C THR A 33 12.77 -13.19 -13.08
N ASP A 34 12.95 -14.25 -13.87
CA ASP A 34 12.82 -14.21 -15.33
C ASP A 34 11.37 -14.49 -15.81
N LEU A 35 10.45 -14.84 -14.90
CA LEU A 35 9.05 -15.15 -15.21
C LEU A 35 8.12 -14.00 -14.81
N PHE A 36 8.30 -12.83 -15.44
CA PHE A 36 7.61 -11.58 -15.09
C PHE A 36 6.09 -11.71 -14.96
N ASP A 37 5.43 -12.39 -15.91
CA ASP A 37 3.96 -12.56 -15.91
C ASP A 37 3.45 -13.44 -14.77
N GLN A 38 4.21 -14.46 -14.37
CA GLN A 38 3.84 -15.32 -13.25
C GLN A 38 3.96 -14.57 -11.93
N THR A 39 5.04 -13.80 -11.77
CA THR A 39 5.26 -12.94 -10.60
C THR A 39 4.12 -11.92 -10.41
N ASN A 40 3.63 -11.32 -11.50
CA ASN A 40 2.49 -10.41 -11.46
C ASN A 40 1.21 -11.07 -10.93
N SER A 41 0.91 -12.29 -11.39
CA SER A 41 -0.25 -13.07 -10.93
C SER A 41 -0.12 -13.45 -9.45
N ILE A 42 1.10 -13.78 -9.01
CA ILE A 42 1.38 -14.10 -7.60
C ILE A 42 1.16 -12.88 -6.71
N PHE A 43 1.66 -11.69 -7.08
CA PHE A 43 1.42 -10.49 -6.28
C PHE A 43 -0.06 -10.11 -6.18
N HIS A 44 -0.84 -10.29 -7.25
CA HIS A 44 -2.29 -10.09 -7.19
C HIS A 44 -2.95 -11.03 -6.17
N THR A 45 -2.51 -12.29 -6.16
CA THR A 45 -2.99 -13.32 -5.22
C THR A 45 -2.58 -12.99 -3.78
N LEU A 46 -1.31 -12.62 -3.57
CA LEU A 46 -0.78 -12.19 -2.28
C LEU A 46 -1.49 -10.95 -1.74
N GLY A 47 -1.94 -10.03 -2.60
CA GLY A 47 -2.70 -8.85 -2.18
C GLY A 47 -3.97 -9.19 -1.39
N TYR A 48 -4.70 -10.25 -1.78
CA TYR A 48 -5.87 -10.71 -1.01
C TYR A 48 -5.46 -11.21 0.38
N VAL A 49 -4.34 -11.92 0.48
CA VAL A 49 -3.82 -12.42 1.76
C VAL A 49 -3.31 -11.26 2.61
N ALA A 50 -2.58 -10.30 2.03
CA ALA A 50 -2.06 -9.11 2.71
C ALA A 50 -3.20 -8.28 3.33
N ASN A 51 -4.34 -8.20 2.65
CA ASN A 51 -5.52 -7.55 3.19
C ASN A 51 -6.17 -8.33 4.35
N ALA A 52 -6.27 -9.66 4.24
CA ALA A 52 -6.95 -10.49 5.24
C ALA A 52 -6.08 -10.79 6.48
N GLN A 53 -4.77 -10.96 6.28
CA GLN A 53 -3.78 -11.31 7.30
C GLN A 53 -2.50 -10.48 7.11
N PRO A 54 -2.56 -9.16 7.32
CA PRO A 54 -1.41 -8.28 7.09
C PRO A 54 -0.19 -8.63 7.94
N HIS A 55 -0.37 -9.21 9.12
CA HIS A 55 0.73 -9.65 9.99
C HIS A 55 1.68 -10.66 9.31
N LEU A 56 1.21 -11.43 8.33
CA LEU A 56 2.07 -12.36 7.58
C LEU A 56 3.06 -11.63 6.66
N PHE A 57 2.86 -10.33 6.42
CA PHE A 57 3.66 -9.50 5.51
C PHE A 57 4.59 -8.52 6.23
N ASP A 58 4.56 -8.47 7.57
CA ASP A 58 5.37 -7.54 8.37
C ASP A 58 6.87 -7.61 8.03
N LYS A 59 7.38 -8.84 7.83
CA LYS A 59 8.79 -9.08 7.46
C LYS A 59 9.08 -8.95 5.96
N TYR A 60 8.06 -8.73 5.13
CA TYR A 60 8.17 -8.68 3.66
C TYR A 60 7.93 -7.30 3.07
N GLN A 61 7.70 -6.30 3.92
CA GLN A 61 7.47 -4.92 3.50
C GLN A 61 8.66 -4.36 2.69
N GLU A 62 9.89 -4.62 3.13
CA GLU A 62 11.10 -4.16 2.44
C GLU A 62 11.27 -4.86 1.08
N GLU A 63 11.04 -6.17 1.00
CA GLU A 63 11.07 -6.88 -0.28
C GLU A 63 10.02 -6.38 -1.26
N LEU A 64 8.77 -6.19 -0.82
CA LEU A 64 7.73 -5.62 -1.67
C LEU A 64 8.14 -4.25 -2.19
N LEU A 65 8.69 -3.40 -1.33
CA LEU A 65 9.19 -2.09 -1.72
C LEU A 65 10.34 -2.20 -2.74
N GLN A 66 11.24 -3.17 -2.58
CA GLN A 66 12.31 -3.43 -3.53
C GLN A 66 11.76 -3.81 -4.92
N PHE A 67 10.74 -4.68 -4.99
CA PHE A 67 10.07 -4.99 -6.26
C PHE A 67 9.39 -3.77 -6.89
N VAL A 68 8.76 -2.91 -6.08
CA VAL A 68 8.15 -1.67 -6.56
C VAL A 68 9.19 -0.75 -7.17
N ILE A 69 10.35 -0.58 -6.54
CA ILE A 69 11.37 0.37 -6.95
C ILE A 69 12.23 -0.19 -8.09
N GLU A 70 12.82 -1.37 -7.92
CA GLU A 70 13.81 -1.91 -8.85
C GLU A 70 13.18 -2.51 -10.11
N LYS A 71 11.95 -3.02 -10.00
CA LYS A 71 11.24 -3.66 -11.12
C LYS A 71 10.06 -2.82 -11.63
N HIS A 72 9.84 -1.63 -11.06
CA HIS A 72 8.68 -0.78 -11.37
C HIS A 72 7.34 -1.54 -11.33
N SER A 73 7.21 -2.52 -10.42
CA SER A 73 6.09 -3.46 -10.42
C SER A 73 4.84 -2.87 -9.79
N LEU A 74 3.84 -2.54 -10.63
CA LEU A 74 2.52 -2.07 -10.19
C LEU A 74 1.75 -3.13 -9.39
N THR A 75 1.92 -4.41 -9.71
CA THR A 75 1.25 -5.51 -8.99
C THR A 75 1.85 -5.71 -7.60
N ALA A 76 3.18 -5.60 -7.46
CA ALA A 76 3.84 -5.57 -6.16
C ALA A 76 3.36 -4.38 -5.33
N PHE A 77 3.19 -3.20 -5.95
CA PHE A 77 2.62 -2.05 -5.26
C PHE A 77 1.18 -2.30 -4.84
N GLY A 78 0.35 -2.92 -5.68
CA GLY A 78 -1.00 -3.31 -5.31
C GLY A 78 -1.03 -4.23 -4.08
N CYS A 79 -0.11 -5.21 -4.02
CA CYS A 79 0.05 -6.05 -2.82
C CYS A 79 0.51 -5.25 -1.60
N LEU A 80 1.48 -4.35 -1.75
CA LEU A 80 1.97 -3.47 -0.70
C LEU A 80 0.86 -2.57 -0.17
N GLN A 81 0.07 -1.94 -1.05
CA GLN A 81 -1.07 -1.10 -0.67
C GLN A 81 -2.09 -1.87 0.18
N GLN A 82 -2.46 -3.08 -0.21
CA GLN A 82 -3.38 -3.93 0.58
C GLN A 82 -2.82 -4.18 1.99
N TYR A 83 -1.53 -4.51 2.08
CA TYR A 83 -0.85 -4.67 3.37
C TYR A 83 -0.85 -3.38 4.19
N LEU A 84 -0.40 -2.26 3.63
CA LEU A 84 -0.26 -0.99 4.35
C LEU A 84 -1.61 -0.52 4.93
N VAL A 85 -2.68 -0.61 4.13
CA VAL A 85 -4.03 -0.22 4.55
C VAL A 85 -4.56 -1.15 5.64
N ALA A 86 -4.54 -2.46 5.42
CA ALA A 86 -5.05 -3.42 6.41
C ALA A 86 -4.24 -3.40 7.72
N SER A 87 -2.92 -3.33 7.61
CA SER A 87 -2.01 -3.25 8.75
C SER A 87 -2.22 -1.95 9.54
N ALA A 88 -2.38 -0.80 8.89
CA ALA A 88 -2.73 0.46 9.56
C ALA A 88 -4.09 0.36 10.28
N ILE A 89 -5.10 -0.25 9.66
CA ILE A 89 -6.43 -0.43 10.28
C ILE A 89 -6.35 -1.26 11.55
N ILE A 90 -5.56 -2.34 11.54
CA ILE A 90 -5.45 -3.31 12.65
C ILE A 90 -4.53 -2.81 13.76
N LYS A 91 -3.39 -2.21 13.41
CA LYS A 91 -2.32 -1.84 14.35
C LYS A 91 -2.41 -0.40 14.87
N GLY A 92 -3.26 0.43 14.26
CA GLY A 92 -3.57 1.76 14.75
C GLY A 92 -2.66 2.86 14.21
N GLU A 93 -2.72 3.99 14.90
CA GLU A 93 -2.16 5.28 14.49
C GLU A 93 -0.66 5.26 14.22
N LYS A 94 0.14 4.66 15.11
CA LYS A 94 1.59 4.59 14.95
C LYS A 94 1.98 3.94 13.62
N THR A 95 1.36 2.81 13.30
CA THR A 95 1.61 2.10 12.05
C THR A 95 1.10 2.89 10.83
N ALA A 96 -0.04 3.58 10.96
CA ALA A 96 -0.50 4.48 9.91
C ALA A 96 0.52 5.59 9.62
N ASP A 97 1.08 6.22 10.65
CA ASP A 97 2.12 7.25 10.50
C ASP A 97 3.38 6.70 9.81
N GLU A 98 3.86 5.54 10.25
CA GLU A 98 5.00 4.84 9.64
C GLU A 98 4.75 4.54 8.15
N HIS A 99 3.55 4.08 7.79
CA HIS A 99 3.19 3.80 6.40
C HIS A 99 3.08 5.05 5.55
N LEU A 100 2.49 6.13 6.07
CA LEU A 100 2.43 7.40 5.35
C LEU A 100 3.84 7.96 5.11
N ASN A 101 4.73 7.89 6.11
CA ASN A 101 6.14 8.26 5.96
C ASN A 101 6.85 7.38 4.92
N LEU A 102 6.54 6.07 4.87
CA LEU A 102 7.06 5.18 3.84
C LEU A 102 6.63 5.61 2.43
N LEU A 103 5.36 5.98 2.24
CA LEU A 103 4.85 6.45 0.94
C LEU A 103 5.50 7.77 0.52
N ILE A 104 5.71 8.71 1.44
CA ILE A 104 6.47 9.96 1.18
C ILE A 104 7.89 9.60 0.70
N ASN A 105 8.56 8.71 1.44
CA ASN A 105 9.91 8.27 1.11
C ASN A 105 9.98 7.57 -0.25
N LEU A 106 8.96 6.79 -0.61
CA LEU A 106 8.86 6.14 -1.91
C LEU A 106 8.79 7.17 -3.05
N ILE A 107 7.94 8.19 -2.94
CA ILE A 107 7.87 9.27 -3.95
C ILE A 107 9.19 10.03 -4.04
N ASN A 108 9.82 10.34 -2.89
CA ASN A 108 11.07 11.09 -2.83
C ASN A 108 12.27 10.32 -3.43
N LYS A 109 12.39 9.03 -3.12
CA LYS A 109 13.55 8.22 -3.54
C LYS A 109 13.46 7.80 -5.00
N THR A 110 12.25 7.63 -5.53
CA THR A 110 12.08 7.18 -6.91
C THR A 110 11.80 8.39 -7.81
N LYS A 111 12.87 9.08 -8.23
CA LYS A 111 12.80 10.20 -9.20
C LYS A 111 12.04 9.82 -10.48
N ASP A 112 12.03 8.52 -10.82
CA ASP A 112 11.35 7.91 -11.96
C ASP A 112 10.21 6.97 -11.53
N ILE A 113 9.48 7.29 -10.44
CA ILE A 113 8.25 6.54 -10.17
C ILE A 113 7.34 6.72 -11.40
N SER A 114 6.85 5.60 -11.94
CA SER A 114 6.12 5.63 -13.20
C SER A 114 4.86 6.49 -13.07
N ALA A 115 4.42 7.07 -14.19
CA ALA A 115 3.19 7.85 -14.24
C ALA A 115 1.96 7.07 -13.74
N ASP A 116 1.99 5.74 -13.84
CA ASP A 116 0.94 4.85 -13.35
C ASP A 116 1.04 4.53 -11.85
N MET A 117 2.23 4.69 -11.25
CA MET A 117 2.47 4.41 -9.84
C MET A 117 2.08 5.57 -8.92
N LYS A 118 2.37 6.83 -9.30
CA LYS A 118 2.00 8.01 -8.50
C LYS A 118 0.53 8.04 -8.08
N PRO A 119 -0.44 7.80 -9.00
CA PRO A 119 -1.85 7.76 -8.64
C PRO A 119 -2.16 6.73 -7.56
N GLN A 120 -1.54 5.53 -7.63
CA GLN A 120 -1.75 4.46 -6.67
C GLN A 120 -1.16 4.82 -5.30
N VAL A 121 0.00 5.48 -5.27
CA VAL A 121 0.61 5.98 -4.03
C VAL A 121 -0.31 7.01 -3.36
N PHE A 122 -0.75 8.04 -4.08
CA PHE A 122 -1.65 9.06 -3.52
C PHE A 122 -3.03 8.49 -3.14
N HIS A 123 -3.54 7.53 -3.90
CA HIS A 123 -4.74 6.81 -3.50
C HIS A 123 -4.54 6.05 -2.18
N THR A 124 -3.37 5.46 -1.96
CA THR A 124 -3.03 4.80 -0.69
C THR A 124 -3.01 5.79 0.48
N PHE A 125 -2.49 7.02 0.29
CA PHE A 125 -2.60 8.08 1.30
C PHE A 125 -4.06 8.33 1.70
N GLN A 126 -4.97 8.44 0.72
CA GLN A 126 -6.39 8.65 1.00
C GLN A 126 -6.99 7.48 1.76
N LEU A 127 -6.73 6.24 1.33
CA LEU A 127 -7.28 5.04 1.99
C LEU A 127 -6.87 4.94 3.46
N ILE A 128 -5.61 5.24 3.79
CA ILE A 128 -5.14 5.28 5.18
C ILE A 128 -5.77 6.49 5.90
N GLY A 129 -5.78 7.65 5.24
CA GLY A 129 -6.27 8.91 5.80
C GLY A 129 -7.76 8.96 6.08
N VAL A 130 -8.59 8.15 5.42
CA VAL A 130 -10.03 8.03 5.73
C VAL A 130 -10.26 7.63 7.18
N LYS A 131 -9.36 6.82 7.77
CA LYS A 131 -9.46 6.43 9.19
C LYS A 131 -8.59 7.30 10.10
N TYR A 132 -7.49 7.83 9.57
CA TYR A 132 -6.46 8.53 10.35
C TYR A 132 -6.24 9.95 9.82
N GLU A 133 -7.31 10.76 9.86
CA GLU A 133 -7.36 12.09 9.26
C GLU A 133 -6.32 13.04 9.85
N GLU A 134 -6.20 13.08 11.18
CA GLU A 134 -5.21 13.94 11.87
C GLU A 134 -3.77 13.58 11.47
N ILE A 135 -3.48 12.28 11.34
CA ILE A 135 -2.16 11.80 10.92
C ILE A 135 -1.90 12.20 9.46
N LEU A 136 -2.87 12.01 8.57
CA LEU A 136 -2.74 12.45 7.18
C LEU A 136 -2.55 13.97 7.11
N ALA A 137 -3.29 14.74 7.91
CA ALA A 137 -3.17 16.20 7.97
C ALA A 137 -1.78 16.64 8.45
N SER A 138 -1.13 15.89 9.34
CA SER A 138 0.26 16.14 9.78
C SER A 138 1.27 16.05 8.63
N LYS A 139 0.96 15.28 7.58
CA LYS A 139 1.81 15.09 6.38
C LYS A 139 1.64 16.16 5.32
N ARG A 140 0.70 17.09 5.51
CA ARG A 140 0.36 18.10 4.51
C ARG A 140 1.60 18.84 3.99
N ASN A 141 2.49 19.28 4.87
CA ASN A 141 3.67 20.05 4.48
C ASN A 141 4.66 19.25 3.63
N ASP A 142 4.78 17.95 3.89
CA ASP A 142 5.61 17.05 3.09
C ASP A 142 5.01 16.84 1.68
N LEU A 143 3.69 16.92 1.57
CA LEU A 143 2.96 16.76 0.30
C LEU A 143 2.98 18.02 -0.59
N ILE A 144 3.21 19.21 -0.04
CA ILE A 144 3.27 20.48 -0.80
C ILE A 144 4.33 20.40 -1.91
N ALA A 145 5.44 19.70 -1.67
CA ALA A 145 6.49 19.51 -2.68
C ALA A 145 5.99 18.83 -3.97
N PHE A 146 4.82 18.20 -3.92
CA PHE A 146 4.19 17.48 -5.02
C PHE A 146 2.84 18.10 -5.45
N GLU A 147 2.51 19.32 -5.02
CA GLU A 147 1.20 19.95 -5.28
C GLU A 147 0.84 20.12 -6.76
N SER A 148 1.86 20.11 -7.64
CA SER A 148 1.67 20.17 -9.09
C SER A 148 1.16 18.85 -9.68
N ASP A 149 1.23 17.74 -8.93
CA ASP A 149 0.64 16.46 -9.31
C ASP A 149 -0.87 16.48 -8.99
N PRO A 150 -1.76 16.23 -9.97
CA PRO A 150 -3.21 16.28 -9.75
C PRO A 150 -3.72 15.32 -8.66
N PHE A 151 -3.07 14.17 -8.49
CA PHE A 151 -3.47 13.20 -7.48
C PHE A 151 -3.01 13.64 -6.09
N CYS A 152 -1.81 14.23 -5.98
CA CYS A 152 -1.38 14.87 -4.73
C CYS A 152 -2.31 16.02 -4.35
N GLN A 153 -2.66 16.87 -5.32
CA GLN A 153 -3.56 18.00 -5.11
C GLN A 153 -4.92 17.55 -4.57
N ALA A 154 -5.45 16.41 -5.03
CA ALA A 154 -6.67 15.82 -4.50
C ALA A 154 -6.53 15.40 -3.02
N VAL A 155 -5.37 14.86 -2.62
CA VAL A 155 -5.06 14.54 -1.21
C VAL A 155 -4.99 15.81 -0.36
N ILE A 156 -4.28 16.84 -0.83
CA ILE A 156 -4.16 18.13 -0.13
C ILE A 156 -5.55 18.77 0.04
N THR A 157 -6.37 18.75 -1.01
CA THR A 157 -7.73 19.29 -0.97
C THR A 157 -8.60 18.52 0.03
N TYR A 158 -8.46 17.20 0.11
CA TYR A 158 -9.12 16.37 1.11
C TYR A 158 -8.73 16.78 2.54
N ILE A 159 -7.42 16.95 2.80
CA ILE A 159 -6.90 17.41 4.10
C ILE A 159 -7.49 18.79 4.48
N ASP A 160 -7.47 19.73 3.54
CA ASP A 160 -7.90 21.11 3.79
C ASP A 160 -9.42 21.23 3.93
N GLY A 161 -10.19 20.40 3.21
CA GLY A 161 -11.64 20.31 3.32
C GLY A 161 -12.10 19.85 4.69
N ASN A 162 -11.39 18.90 5.31
CA ASN A 162 -11.73 18.39 6.65
C ASN A 162 -11.46 19.45 7.73
N LYS A 163 -10.37 20.21 7.64
CA LYS A 163 -10.08 21.31 8.58
C LYS A 163 -11.18 22.36 8.64
N LEU A 164 -11.75 22.73 7.49
CA LEU A 164 -12.86 23.69 7.39
C LEU A 164 -14.16 23.20 8.03
N SER A 165 -14.31 21.88 8.22
CA SER A 165 -15.48 21.29 8.86
C SER A 165 -15.40 21.30 10.39
N GLU A 166 -14.18 21.20 10.94
CA GLU A 166 -13.91 21.26 12.38
C GLU A 166 -13.99 22.70 12.91
N GLU A 167 -13.46 23.69 12.18
CA GLU A 167 -13.54 25.11 12.53
C GLU A 167 -14.98 25.68 12.54
N LYS A 168 -15.92 25.02 11.86
CA LYS A 168 -17.34 25.40 11.86
C LYS A 168 -18.15 24.74 12.98
N GLN A 169 -17.55 23.82 13.73
CA GLN A 169 -18.19 23.09 14.83
C GLN A 169 -17.67 23.52 16.22
N ALA A 170 -16.62 24.35 16.27
CA ALA A 170 -16.09 25.01 17.46
C ALA A 170 -16.67 26.42 17.65
#